data_AF-B5VLP4-F1
#
_entry.id   AF-B5VLP4-F1
#
_cell.length_a   1.000
_cell.length_b   1.000
_cell.length_c   1.000
_cell.angle_alpha   90.00
_cell.angle_beta   90.00
_cell.angle_gamma   90.00
#
_symmetry.space_group_name_H-M   'P 1'
#
loop_
_entity.id
_entity.type
_entity.pdbx_description
1 polymer ?
#
loop_
_entity_poly.entity_id
_entity_poly.type
_entity_poly.pdbx_seq_one_letter_code
_entity_poly.pdbx_strand_id
1 'polypeptide(L)'
;QQFGYDWRLSLDISAKHLTTKLEEIYNKQKNKKGIYIIAHSMGGLVAHKVLQDCTHLIRGIIYVGSPSQCPNILGPIRFGDDVMWNKTIFTKETNFFMRSSFYFLPLDGRCFVDKITLERYDFDFFDTDVWKTLGLSPLVNEKREESAHEKSKLLPRKTKSALSLKATLNATTKFVLNAPVVRNVAGNNKQVPRDVPFDEVFHTSYEDSCEYLARTLKRTKNYLDSLDYDPNKEYPPLAMVYGNKVPTVRGAKVNGIQDIKDGNYEDFYYGPGDGVVHHKWLLPEQRGFPVVCKIASSSGHVSLMTDLKSMAKAFISIVDSEKEGRRSRTRTSS
;
A
#
# COMPACT_ATOMS: atom_id res chain seq x y z
N GLN A 1 12.63 -19.17 -7.26
CA GLN A 1 12.04 -18.51 -8.46
C GLN A 1 11.58 -17.13 -8.03
N GLN A 2 11.67 -16.12 -8.92
CA GLN A 2 11.17 -14.77 -8.64
C GLN A 2 9.78 -14.61 -9.26
N PHE A 3 8.91 -13.83 -8.61
CA PHE A 3 7.58 -13.49 -9.10
C PHE A 3 7.45 -11.95 -9.08
N GLY A 4 7.61 -11.34 -10.25
CA GLY A 4 7.30 -9.92 -10.45
C GLY A 4 5.83 -9.76 -10.85
N TYR A 5 5.22 -8.66 -10.44
CA TYR A 5 3.84 -8.31 -10.80
C TYR A 5 3.71 -6.80 -11.03
N ASP A 6 2.67 -6.39 -11.74
CA ASP A 6 2.36 -4.97 -11.91
C ASP A 6 1.79 -4.41 -10.59
N TRP A 7 2.65 -3.71 -9.88
CA TRP A 7 2.38 -3.16 -8.57
C TRP A 7 1.42 -1.97 -8.60
N ARG A 8 0.96 -1.50 -9.77
CA ARG A 8 -0.03 -0.41 -9.90
C ARG A 8 -1.47 -0.92 -9.89
N LEU A 9 -1.67 -2.21 -10.10
CA LEU A 9 -3.01 -2.82 -10.20
C LEU A 9 -3.57 -3.15 -8.81
N SER A 10 -4.86 -3.47 -8.76
CA SER A 10 -5.49 -4.02 -7.55
C SER A 10 -4.83 -5.36 -7.18
N LEU A 11 -4.54 -5.55 -5.89
CA LEU A 11 -3.75 -6.69 -5.43
C LEU A 11 -4.45 -8.04 -5.61
N ASP A 12 -5.77 -8.07 -5.76
CA ASP A 12 -6.52 -9.29 -6.09
C ASP A 12 -6.13 -9.87 -7.46
N ILE A 13 -5.77 -9.02 -8.42
CA ILE A 13 -5.29 -9.45 -9.73
C ILE A 13 -3.92 -10.13 -9.58
N SER A 14 -3.01 -9.47 -8.86
CA SER A 14 -1.66 -10.00 -8.57
C SER A 14 -1.71 -11.29 -7.74
N ALA A 15 -2.64 -11.38 -6.78
CA ALA A 15 -2.86 -12.57 -5.96
C ALA A 15 -3.38 -13.74 -6.81
N LYS A 16 -4.30 -13.49 -7.75
CA LYS A 16 -4.76 -14.51 -8.69
C LYS A 16 -3.63 -15.03 -9.57
N HIS A 17 -2.79 -14.14 -10.12
CA HIS A 17 -1.62 -14.55 -10.89
C HIS A 17 -0.62 -15.35 -10.06
N LEU A 18 -0.37 -14.95 -8.81
CA LEU A 18 0.48 -15.71 -7.90
C LEU A 18 -0.13 -17.10 -7.60
N THR A 19 -1.44 -17.18 -7.37
CA THR A 19 -2.16 -18.43 -7.12
C THR A 19 -1.96 -19.40 -8.28
N THR A 20 -2.25 -18.98 -9.52
CA THR A 20 -2.03 -19.81 -10.72
C THR A 20 -0.57 -20.28 -10.81
N LYS A 21 0.39 -19.41 -10.50
CA LYS A 21 1.80 -19.79 -10.53
C LYS A 21 2.15 -20.85 -9.48
N LEU A 22 1.60 -20.72 -8.27
CA LEU A 22 1.82 -21.67 -7.20
C LEU A 22 1.15 -23.02 -7.48
N GLU A 23 -0.04 -23.02 -8.07
CA GLU A 23 -0.73 -24.24 -8.53
C GLU A 23 0.11 -24.99 -9.57
N GLU A 24 0.68 -24.31 -10.57
CA GLU A 24 1.58 -24.94 -11.55
C GLU A 24 2.79 -25.62 -10.87
N ILE A 25 3.40 -24.94 -9.91
CA ILE A 25 4.57 -25.46 -9.19
C ILE A 25 4.16 -26.66 -8.33
N TYR A 26 3.08 -26.54 -7.58
CA TYR A 26 2.52 -27.59 -6.74
C TYR A 26 2.14 -28.83 -7.55
N ASN A 27 1.55 -28.63 -8.73
CA ASN A 27 1.17 -29.71 -9.63
C ASN A 27 2.36 -30.53 -10.13
N LYS A 28 3.54 -29.89 -10.28
CA LYS A 28 4.80 -30.55 -10.65
C LYS A 28 5.52 -31.23 -9.48
N GLN A 29 5.15 -30.97 -8.23
CA GLN A 29 5.77 -31.62 -7.09
C GLN A 29 5.35 -33.09 -7.01
N LYS A 30 6.34 -33.99 -6.87
CA LYS A 30 6.09 -35.42 -6.57
C LYS A 30 5.36 -35.57 -5.23
N ASN A 31 5.88 -34.88 -4.22
CA ASN A 31 5.28 -34.80 -2.89
C ASN A 31 4.65 -33.41 -2.76
N LYS A 32 3.33 -33.36 -2.75
CA LYS A 32 2.47 -32.16 -2.71
C LYS A 32 2.61 -31.35 -1.41
N LYS A 33 3.81 -30.81 -1.16
CA LYS A 33 4.19 -30.18 0.11
C LYS A 33 3.91 -28.68 0.16
N GLY A 34 3.53 -28.07 -0.96
CA GLY A 34 3.39 -26.61 -1.05
C GLY A 34 4.74 -25.91 -1.27
N ILE A 35 4.72 -24.59 -1.23
CA ILE A 35 5.84 -23.70 -1.57
C ILE A 35 6.17 -22.80 -0.37
N TYR A 36 7.46 -22.58 -0.10
CA TYR A 36 7.90 -21.51 0.80
C TYR A 36 7.98 -20.20 0.04
N ILE A 37 7.45 -19.12 0.64
CA ILE A 37 7.40 -17.80 0.02
C ILE A 37 8.20 -16.82 0.88
N ILE A 38 9.02 -16.00 0.22
CA ILE A 38 9.60 -14.79 0.82
C ILE A 38 8.88 -13.61 0.17
N ALA A 39 8.16 -12.83 0.96
CA ALA A 39 7.31 -11.77 0.49
C ALA A 39 7.78 -10.43 1.08
N HIS A 40 8.26 -9.53 0.23
CA HIS A 40 8.77 -8.21 0.65
C HIS A 40 7.73 -7.12 0.46
N SER A 41 7.63 -6.22 1.44
CA SER A 41 6.76 -5.04 1.40
C SER A 41 5.32 -5.41 1.00
N MET A 42 4.74 -4.72 0.02
CA MET A 42 3.40 -5.00 -0.54
C MET A 42 3.23 -6.42 -1.10
N GLY A 43 4.32 -7.09 -1.49
CA GLY A 43 4.28 -8.51 -1.86
C GLY A 43 3.75 -9.40 -0.72
N GLY A 44 3.88 -8.96 0.54
CA GLY A 44 3.29 -9.62 1.70
C GLY A 44 1.76 -9.67 1.64
N LEU A 45 1.10 -8.57 1.26
CA LEU A 45 -0.35 -8.53 1.08
C LEU A 45 -0.80 -9.52 0.01
N VAL A 46 -0.08 -9.53 -1.13
CA VAL A 46 -0.36 -10.45 -2.25
C VAL A 46 -0.21 -11.92 -1.82
N ALA A 47 0.91 -12.27 -1.18
CA ALA A 47 1.15 -13.64 -0.72
C ALA A 47 0.18 -14.06 0.39
N HIS A 48 -0.19 -13.14 1.28
CA HIS A 48 -1.14 -13.40 2.36
C HIS A 48 -2.56 -13.63 1.83
N LYS A 49 -2.95 -12.99 0.73
CA LYS A 49 -4.22 -13.33 0.07
C LYS A 49 -4.24 -14.75 -0.44
N VAL A 50 -3.17 -15.21 -1.08
CA VAL A 50 -3.07 -16.62 -1.52
C VAL A 50 -3.06 -17.57 -0.34
N LEU A 51 -2.45 -17.19 0.78
CA LEU A 51 -2.52 -17.95 2.02
C LEU A 51 -3.96 -18.15 2.48
N GLN A 52 -4.76 -17.08 2.45
CA GLN A 52 -6.15 -17.13 2.86
C GLN A 52 -7.02 -17.96 1.92
N ASP A 53 -6.79 -17.85 0.61
CA ASP A 53 -7.63 -18.52 -0.38
C ASP A 53 -7.23 -19.99 -0.57
N CYS A 54 -5.95 -20.33 -0.45
CA CYS A 54 -5.38 -21.63 -0.81
C CYS A 54 -4.23 -22.05 0.13
N THR A 55 -4.55 -22.28 1.42
CA THR A 55 -3.55 -22.66 2.45
C THR A 55 -2.65 -23.85 2.04
N HIS A 56 -3.22 -24.86 1.38
CA HIS A 56 -2.52 -26.07 0.95
C HIS A 56 -1.38 -25.82 -0.08
N LEU A 57 -1.40 -24.70 -0.80
CA LEU A 57 -0.32 -24.34 -1.73
C LEU A 57 0.93 -23.83 -0.99
N ILE A 58 0.80 -23.48 0.29
CA ILE A 58 1.83 -22.74 1.03
C ILE A 58 2.36 -23.59 2.18
N ARG A 59 3.69 -23.75 2.19
CA ARG A 59 4.42 -24.47 3.24
C ARG A 59 4.93 -23.56 4.36
N GLY A 60 5.01 -22.26 4.08
CA GLY A 60 5.35 -21.19 5.03
C GLY A 60 5.67 -19.88 4.32
N ILE A 61 5.52 -18.76 5.02
CA ILE A 61 5.78 -17.41 4.47
C ILE A 61 6.71 -16.65 5.40
N ILE A 62 7.75 -16.04 4.82
CA ILE A 62 8.56 -15.01 5.48
C ILE A 62 8.12 -13.64 4.97
N TYR A 63 7.48 -12.87 5.84
CA TYR A 63 7.12 -11.47 5.61
C TYR A 63 8.33 -10.59 5.87
N VAL A 64 8.73 -9.79 4.88
CA VAL A 64 9.90 -8.92 4.97
C VAL A 64 9.44 -7.47 4.86
N GLY A 65 9.33 -6.78 6.01
CA GLY A 65 8.84 -5.40 6.07
C GLY A 65 7.45 -5.23 5.49
N SER A 66 6.58 -6.24 5.55
CA SER A 66 5.26 -6.19 4.91
C SER A 66 4.27 -5.34 5.72
N PRO A 67 3.70 -4.26 5.16
CA PRO A 67 2.81 -3.37 5.89
C PRO A 67 1.40 -3.94 6.00
N SER A 68 0.79 -3.77 7.17
CA SER A 68 -0.67 -3.78 7.35
C SER A 68 -1.28 -2.42 7.04
N GLN A 69 -0.51 -1.34 7.22
CA GLN A 69 -0.85 0.02 6.83
C GLN A 69 0.41 0.88 6.68
N CYS A 70 0.33 1.94 5.88
CA CYS A 70 1.36 2.96 5.68
C CYS A 70 0.68 4.30 5.31
N PRO A 71 0.30 5.15 6.29
CA PRO A 71 -0.47 6.36 6.06
C PRO A 71 0.28 7.42 5.23
N ASN A 72 1.61 7.30 5.10
CA ASN A 72 2.42 8.19 4.28
C ASN A 72 2.01 8.19 2.79
N ILE A 73 1.23 7.20 2.34
CA ILE A 73 0.69 7.16 0.98
C ILE A 73 -0.25 8.33 0.65
N LEU A 74 -0.86 8.97 1.66
CA LEU A 74 -1.73 10.13 1.46
C LEU A 74 -0.98 11.32 0.85
N GLY A 75 0.33 11.45 1.12
CA GLY A 75 1.17 12.50 0.53
C GLY A 75 1.22 12.41 -0.99
N PRO A 76 1.73 11.30 -1.57
CA PRO A 76 1.78 11.10 -3.02
C PRO A 76 0.41 11.22 -3.72
N ILE A 77 -0.68 10.80 -3.07
CA ILE A 77 -2.02 10.92 -3.68
C ILE A 77 -2.50 12.38 -3.73
N ARG A 78 -2.20 13.19 -2.70
CA ARG A 78 -2.61 14.60 -2.64
C ARG A 78 -1.71 15.51 -3.46
N PHE A 79 -0.40 15.32 -3.36
CA PHE A 79 0.60 16.26 -3.85
C PHE A 79 1.34 15.77 -5.10
N GLY A 80 1.19 14.49 -5.46
CA GLY A 80 2.08 13.83 -6.41
C GLY A 80 3.41 13.48 -5.75
N ASP A 81 4.33 12.94 -6.54
CA ASP A 81 5.70 12.66 -6.12
C ASP A 81 6.67 13.03 -7.25
N ASP A 82 7.90 13.37 -6.87
CA ASP A 82 8.95 13.73 -7.81
C ASP A 82 10.03 12.65 -7.80
N VAL A 83 10.30 12.02 -8.96
CA VAL A 83 11.42 11.08 -9.09
C VAL A 83 12.59 11.79 -9.72
N MET A 84 13.58 12.13 -8.90
CA MET A 84 14.77 12.91 -9.28
C MET A 84 14.39 14.27 -9.87
N TRP A 85 14.36 14.38 -11.20
CA TRP A 85 14.00 15.59 -11.94
C TRP A 85 12.70 15.42 -12.75
N ASN A 86 12.10 14.23 -12.70
CA ASN A 86 10.89 13.91 -13.45
C ASN A 86 9.65 14.15 -12.59
N LYS A 87 8.85 15.13 -13.01
CA LYS A 87 7.57 15.51 -12.38
C LYS A 87 6.34 14.96 -13.12
N THR A 88 6.54 14.19 -14.19
CA THR A 88 5.47 13.76 -15.09
C THR A 88 5.03 12.31 -14.88
N ILE A 89 5.86 11.48 -14.24
CA ILE A 89 5.53 10.06 -14.01
C ILE A 89 4.61 9.89 -12.81
N PHE A 90 4.84 10.65 -11.73
CA PHE A 90 4.10 10.52 -10.47
C PHE A 90 3.25 11.78 -10.19
N THR A 91 2.52 12.23 -11.20
CA THR A 91 1.51 13.28 -11.01
C THR A 91 0.45 12.84 -9.99
N LYS A 92 -0.31 13.80 -9.46
CA LYS A 92 -1.46 13.54 -8.57
C LYS A 92 -2.47 12.59 -9.23
N GLU A 93 -2.75 12.82 -10.52
CA GLU A 93 -3.64 11.98 -11.32
C GLU A 93 -3.10 10.55 -11.44
N THR A 94 -1.81 10.37 -11.76
CA THR A 94 -1.24 9.03 -11.84
C THR A 94 -1.28 8.31 -10.49
N ASN A 95 -0.85 8.96 -9.40
CA ASN A 95 -0.88 8.37 -8.06
C ASN A 95 -2.30 7.99 -7.62
N PHE A 96 -3.29 8.82 -7.94
CA PHE A 96 -4.70 8.53 -7.68
C PHE A 96 -5.18 7.29 -8.43
N PHE A 97 -4.71 7.06 -9.66
CA PHE A 97 -5.08 5.87 -10.44
C PHE A 97 -4.25 4.62 -10.16
N MET A 98 -3.16 4.72 -9.37
CA MET A 98 -2.44 3.55 -8.85
C MET A 98 -3.27 2.86 -7.77
N ARG A 99 -4.00 1.81 -8.17
CA ARG A 99 -4.99 1.11 -7.34
C ARG A 99 -4.41 0.48 -6.08
N SER A 100 -3.14 0.10 -6.12
CA SER A 100 -2.42 -0.49 -5.00
C SER A 100 -2.14 0.50 -3.86
N SER A 101 -2.05 1.80 -4.15
CA SER A 101 -1.81 2.84 -3.13
C SER A 101 -2.85 2.80 -2.02
N PHE A 102 -4.11 2.56 -2.38
CA PHE A 102 -5.22 2.49 -1.41
C PHE A 102 -5.12 1.31 -0.43
N TYR A 103 -4.28 0.29 -0.67
CA TYR A 103 -4.11 -0.85 0.23
C TYR A 103 -3.27 -0.52 1.46
N PHE A 104 -2.61 0.64 1.47
CA PHE A 104 -1.84 1.13 2.60
C PHE A 104 -2.64 2.03 3.54
N LEU A 105 -3.89 2.35 3.20
CA LEU A 105 -4.74 3.20 4.03
C LEU A 105 -4.97 2.54 5.40
N PRO A 106 -4.92 3.32 6.49
CA PRO A 106 -5.12 2.79 7.83
C PRO A 106 -6.59 2.44 8.06
N LEU A 107 -6.87 1.18 8.39
CA LEU A 107 -8.23 0.70 8.73
C LEU A 107 -8.72 1.26 10.06
N ASP A 108 -7.81 1.63 10.95
CA ASP A 108 -8.12 2.24 12.25
C ASP A 108 -8.34 3.77 12.15
N GLY A 109 -8.26 4.34 10.95
CA GLY A 109 -8.45 5.76 10.67
C GLY A 109 -7.35 6.68 11.19
N ARG A 110 -6.26 6.13 11.74
CA ARG A 110 -5.23 6.92 12.43
C ARG A 110 -4.25 7.53 11.47
N CYS A 111 -4.26 8.86 11.38
CA CYS A 111 -3.25 9.60 10.62
C CYS A 111 -2.92 10.96 11.23
N PHE A 112 -3.91 11.68 11.75
CA PHE A 112 -3.76 13.07 12.16
C PHE A 112 -3.94 13.25 13.67
N VAL A 113 -3.16 14.17 14.23
CA VAL A 113 -3.27 14.59 15.64
C VAL A 113 -3.18 16.10 15.72
N ASP A 114 -3.97 16.72 16.57
CA ASP A 114 -3.87 18.14 16.84
C ASP A 114 -2.53 18.47 17.49
N LYS A 115 -1.86 19.51 16.99
CA LYS A 115 -0.54 19.90 17.46
C LYS A 115 -0.54 20.44 18.89
N ILE A 116 -1.64 21.06 19.32
CA ILE A 116 -1.76 21.72 20.63
C ILE A 116 -2.51 20.82 21.60
N THR A 117 -3.72 20.38 21.25
CA THR A 117 -4.58 19.60 22.16
C THR A 117 -4.16 18.14 22.27
N LEU A 118 -3.36 17.65 21.31
CA LEU A 118 -2.99 16.25 21.13
C LEU A 118 -4.20 15.33 20.88
N GLU A 119 -5.36 15.91 20.60
CA GLU A 119 -6.56 15.16 20.22
C GLU A 119 -6.37 14.53 18.85
N ARG A 120 -6.97 13.36 18.65
CA ARG A 120 -6.83 12.61 17.41
C ARG A 120 -7.97 12.91 16.46
N TYR A 121 -7.64 13.07 15.19
CA TYR A 121 -8.62 13.10 14.11
C TYR A 121 -8.56 11.76 13.38
N ASP A 122 -9.49 10.88 13.74
CA ASP A 122 -9.64 9.57 13.13
C ASP A 122 -10.72 9.64 12.03
N PHE A 123 -10.40 9.15 10.83
CA PHE A 123 -11.32 9.19 9.69
C PHE A 123 -11.44 7.82 9.03
N ASP A 124 -12.63 7.51 8.49
CA ASP A 124 -12.77 6.34 7.62
C ASP A 124 -12.21 6.67 6.22
N PHE A 125 -10.96 6.25 5.97
CA PHE A 125 -10.32 6.43 4.67
C PHE A 125 -10.93 5.57 3.55
N PHE A 126 -11.90 4.70 3.86
CA PHE A 126 -12.67 3.94 2.86
C PHE A 126 -14.04 4.55 2.56
N ASP A 127 -14.41 5.64 3.24
CA ASP A 127 -15.57 6.47 2.92
C ASP A 127 -15.19 7.54 1.88
N THR A 128 -15.90 7.58 0.76
CA THR A 128 -15.64 8.56 -0.30
C THR A 128 -15.88 9.99 0.13
N ASP A 129 -16.82 10.24 1.03
CA ASP A 129 -17.17 11.61 1.42
C ASP A 129 -16.06 12.23 2.28
N VAL A 130 -15.37 11.43 3.09
CA VAL A 130 -14.13 11.84 3.77
C VAL A 130 -13.10 12.38 2.77
N TRP A 131 -12.92 11.73 1.61
CA TRP A 131 -11.96 12.19 0.59
C TRP A 131 -12.37 13.50 -0.07
N LYS A 132 -13.66 13.66 -0.33
CA LYS A 132 -14.23 14.87 -0.95
C LYS A 132 -14.10 16.06 -0.01
N THR A 133 -14.54 15.90 1.24
CA THR A 133 -14.60 16.97 2.25
C THR A 133 -13.23 17.35 2.82
N LEU A 134 -12.33 16.37 3.02
CA LEU A 134 -10.95 16.64 3.46
C LEU A 134 -10.02 16.96 2.29
N GLY A 135 -10.48 16.82 1.05
CA GLY A 135 -9.67 17.04 -0.14
C GLY A 135 -8.44 16.12 -0.20
N LEU A 136 -8.51 14.86 0.24
CA LEU A 136 -7.34 13.97 0.28
C LEU A 136 -6.71 13.69 -1.10
N SER A 137 -7.48 13.91 -2.18
CA SER A 137 -6.96 14.00 -3.54
C SER A 137 -7.59 15.20 -4.24
N PRO A 138 -6.83 15.97 -5.04
CA PRO A 138 -7.40 17.08 -5.80
C PRO A 138 -8.38 16.62 -6.88
N LEU A 139 -8.36 15.34 -7.29
CA LEU A 139 -9.27 14.79 -8.29
C LEU A 139 -10.72 14.67 -7.81
N VAL A 140 -10.95 14.53 -6.50
CA VAL A 140 -12.30 14.33 -5.92
C VAL A 140 -12.69 15.42 -4.91
N ASN A 141 -11.87 16.45 -4.75
CA ASN A 141 -12.15 17.55 -3.84
C ASN A 141 -13.43 18.30 -4.25
N GLU A 142 -14.33 18.59 -3.31
CA GLU A 142 -15.59 19.33 -3.56
C GLU A 142 -15.36 20.69 -4.22
N LYS A 143 -14.27 21.39 -3.88
CA LYS A 143 -13.90 22.65 -4.54
C LYS A 143 -13.74 22.50 -6.06
N ARG A 144 -13.35 21.31 -6.55
CA ARG A 144 -13.22 21.01 -7.98
C ARG A 144 -14.60 20.92 -8.66
N GLU A 145 -15.58 20.37 -7.96
CA GLU A 145 -16.97 20.24 -8.43
C GLU A 145 -17.61 21.62 -8.61
N GLU A 146 -17.51 22.47 -7.58
CA GLU A 146 -18.02 23.86 -7.60
C GLU A 146 -17.47 24.64 -8.80
N SER A 147 -16.15 24.52 -9.01
CA SER A 147 -15.43 25.16 -10.12
C SER A 147 -15.85 24.64 -11.49
N ALA A 148 -16.11 23.33 -11.61
CA ALA A 148 -16.61 22.73 -12.84
C ALA A 148 -18.04 23.20 -13.16
N HIS A 149 -18.89 23.32 -12.14
CA HIS A 149 -20.25 23.85 -12.29
C HIS A 149 -20.25 25.33 -12.69
N GLU A 150 -19.43 26.17 -12.07
CA GLU A 150 -19.29 27.58 -12.46
C GLU A 150 -18.83 27.74 -13.90
N LYS A 151 -17.79 27.00 -14.33
CA LYS A 151 -17.32 27.00 -15.73
C LYS A 151 -18.42 26.53 -16.69
N SER A 152 -19.22 25.52 -16.32
CA SER A 152 -20.33 25.03 -17.14
C SER A 152 -21.47 26.04 -17.31
N LYS A 153 -21.74 26.89 -16.30
CA LYS A 153 -22.73 27.97 -16.36
C LYS A 153 -22.27 29.12 -17.26
N LEU A 154 -20.96 29.35 -17.37
CA LEU A 154 -20.35 30.40 -18.18
C LEU A 154 -20.22 30.02 -19.67
N LEU A 155 -20.29 28.73 -20.02
CA LEU A 155 -20.19 28.25 -21.39
C LEU A 155 -21.56 28.30 -22.10
N PRO A 156 -21.69 28.93 -23.28
CA PRO A 156 -22.94 28.90 -24.04
C PRO A 156 -23.25 27.46 -24.45
N ARG A 157 -24.49 27.02 -24.19
CA ARG A 157 -25.03 25.69 -24.47
C ARG A 157 -24.92 25.35 -25.96
N LYS A 158 -23.77 24.83 -26.41
CA LYS A 158 -23.58 24.31 -27.76
C LYS A 158 -23.97 22.84 -27.83
N THR A 159 -24.82 22.57 -28.81
CA THR A 159 -25.38 21.29 -29.21
C THR A 159 -24.32 20.20 -29.40
N LYS A 160 -24.69 18.98 -29.01
CA LYS A 160 -23.93 17.73 -29.19
C LYS A 160 -23.36 17.64 -30.61
N SER A 161 -22.03 17.56 -30.76
CA SER A 161 -21.42 16.96 -31.95
C SER A 161 -20.36 15.94 -31.52
N ALA A 162 -20.48 14.75 -32.08
CA ALA A 162 -19.55 13.63 -31.91
C ALA A 162 -18.20 13.86 -32.62
N LEU A 163 -17.24 12.99 -32.28
CA LEU A 163 -15.86 12.83 -32.81
C LEU A 163 -14.81 13.82 -32.25
N SER A 164 -13.58 13.42 -31.92
CA SER A 164 -12.73 12.39 -32.54
C SER A 164 -11.71 11.81 -31.55
N LEU A 165 -11.67 10.48 -31.43
CA LEU A 165 -10.66 9.71 -30.69
C LEU A 165 -9.74 9.05 -31.73
N LYS A 166 -8.68 9.74 -32.16
CA LYS A 166 -7.57 9.16 -32.95
C LYS A 166 -6.32 10.02 -32.82
N ALA A 167 -5.35 9.54 -32.03
CA ALA A 167 -3.90 9.60 -32.26
C ALA A 167 -3.16 9.35 -30.93
N THR A 168 -2.11 8.55 -30.76
CA THR A 168 -1.43 7.53 -31.58
C THR A 168 -0.53 6.79 -30.57
N LEU A 169 -0.54 5.45 -30.62
CA LEU A 169 0.44 4.58 -29.97
C LEU A 169 1.81 4.77 -30.63
N ASN A 170 2.89 4.86 -29.84
CA ASN A 170 4.16 4.12 -30.02
C ASN A 170 5.28 4.73 -29.17
N ALA A 171 5.87 3.93 -28.28
CA ALA A 171 7.32 3.88 -28.06
C ALA A 171 7.67 2.83 -26.99
N THR A 172 8.24 1.73 -27.46
CA THR A 172 8.95 0.71 -26.68
C THR A 172 10.33 1.23 -26.26
N THR A 173 10.66 1.19 -24.96
CA THR A 173 12.06 1.01 -24.55
C THR A 173 12.20 0.41 -23.16
N LYS A 174 13.07 -0.61 -23.08
CA LYS A 174 13.52 -1.34 -21.90
C LYS A 174 14.12 -0.39 -20.86
N PHE A 175 13.78 -0.58 -19.57
CA PHE A 175 14.45 0.09 -18.46
C PHE A 175 15.21 -0.90 -17.58
N VAL A 176 16.51 -0.67 -17.48
CA VAL A 176 17.42 -1.29 -16.51
C VAL A 176 17.33 -0.46 -15.23
N LEU A 177 16.93 -1.08 -14.12
CA LEU A 177 16.90 -0.43 -12.80
C LEU A 177 18.30 -0.43 -12.19
N ASN A 178 18.85 0.76 -11.94
CA ASN A 178 19.84 1.03 -10.90
C ASN A 178 19.90 2.55 -10.62
N ALA A 179 19.25 3.01 -9.55
CA ALA A 179 19.61 4.24 -8.84
C ALA A 179 18.96 4.30 -7.44
N PRO A 180 19.64 4.83 -6.41
CA PRO A 180 19.23 4.75 -5.01
C PRO A 180 18.20 5.83 -4.65
N VAL A 181 17.20 5.46 -3.84
CA VAL A 181 16.25 6.40 -3.24
C VAL A 181 16.79 6.86 -1.89
N VAL A 182 17.50 8.00 -1.88
CA VAL A 182 17.60 8.89 -0.71
C VAL A 182 17.88 10.32 -1.20
N ARG A 183 17.00 11.28 -0.87
CA ARG A 183 17.47 12.64 -0.57
C ARG A 183 16.52 13.39 0.38
N ASN A 184 17.03 13.58 1.60
CA ASN A 184 16.89 14.70 2.53
C ASN A 184 15.76 15.72 2.29
N VAL A 185 14.78 15.72 3.19
CA VAL A 185 13.99 16.92 3.51
C VAL A 185 14.62 17.59 4.74
N ALA A 186 15.62 18.43 4.48
CA ALA A 186 16.11 19.41 5.44
C ALA A 186 16.47 20.67 4.64
N GLY A 187 15.50 21.56 4.51
CA GLY A 187 15.64 22.82 3.79
C GLY A 187 14.60 23.79 4.32
N ASN A 188 15.02 24.59 5.30
CA ASN A 188 14.28 25.71 5.85
C ASN A 188 13.97 26.70 4.73
N ASN A 189 12.76 26.67 4.19
CA ASN A 189 12.23 27.77 3.39
C ASN A 189 10.81 28.02 3.89
N LYS A 190 10.60 29.20 4.47
CA LYS A 190 9.26 29.74 4.74
C LYS A 190 8.54 29.82 3.40
N GLN A 191 7.72 28.82 3.09
CA GLN A 191 6.87 28.85 1.92
C GLN A 191 5.53 29.47 2.32
N VAL A 192 5.19 30.52 1.58
CA VAL A 192 3.86 31.13 1.45
C VAL A 192 2.80 30.03 1.30
N PRO A 193 1.56 30.20 1.82
CA PRO A 193 0.51 29.20 1.69
C PRO A 193 0.46 28.67 0.27
N ARG A 194 0.67 27.36 0.08
CA ARG A 194 0.54 26.74 -1.24
C ARG A 194 -0.96 26.63 -1.51
N ASP A 195 -1.56 27.70 -2.03
CA ASP A 195 -2.80 27.58 -2.76
C ASP A 195 -2.60 26.47 -3.79
N VAL A 196 -3.41 25.41 -3.71
CA VAL A 196 -3.42 24.34 -4.71
C VAL A 196 -3.59 25.03 -6.06
N PRO A 197 -2.64 24.93 -7.01
CA PRO A 197 -2.79 25.60 -8.29
C PRO A 197 -4.08 25.10 -8.92
N PHE A 198 -5.04 26.01 -9.04
CA PHE A 198 -6.38 25.76 -9.57
C PHE A 198 -6.37 25.40 -11.07
N ASP A 199 -5.18 25.41 -11.67
CA ASP A 199 -4.88 25.20 -13.09
C ASP A 199 -4.19 23.85 -13.41
N GLU A 200 -4.19 22.89 -12.49
CA GLU A 200 -3.86 21.51 -12.90
C GLU A 200 -4.99 20.93 -13.76
N VAL A 201 -4.74 20.87 -15.07
CA VAL A 201 -5.65 20.23 -16.02
C VAL A 201 -5.56 18.73 -15.84
N PHE A 202 -6.47 18.17 -15.02
CA PHE A 202 -6.69 16.73 -14.97
C PHE A 202 -7.37 16.26 -16.25
N HIS A 203 -6.91 15.13 -16.79
CA HIS A 203 -7.51 14.55 -17.99
C HIS A 203 -8.85 13.90 -17.71
N THR A 204 -9.02 13.35 -16.51
CA THR A 204 -10.25 12.65 -16.09
C THR A 204 -11.27 13.62 -15.51
N SER A 205 -12.57 13.42 -15.76
CA SER A 205 -13.62 14.30 -15.20
C SER A 205 -13.76 14.14 -13.67
N TYR A 206 -14.44 15.08 -13.01
CA TYR A 206 -14.74 14.98 -11.57
C TYR A 206 -15.61 13.75 -11.26
N GLU A 207 -16.67 13.55 -12.04
CA GLU A 207 -17.60 12.43 -11.90
C GLU A 207 -16.87 11.08 -12.04
N ASP A 208 -16.11 10.90 -13.12
CA ASP A 208 -15.33 9.67 -13.36
C ASP A 208 -14.33 9.40 -12.23
N SER A 209 -13.75 10.47 -11.66
CA SER A 209 -12.81 10.36 -10.53
C SER A 209 -13.52 9.89 -9.26
N CYS A 210 -14.72 10.42 -8.98
CA CYS A 210 -15.53 10.02 -7.84
C CYS A 210 -16.04 8.58 -7.97
N GLU A 211 -16.56 8.20 -9.14
CA GLU A 211 -16.98 6.82 -9.44
C GLU A 211 -15.82 5.83 -9.31
N TYR A 212 -14.64 6.21 -9.84
CA TYR A 212 -13.42 5.42 -9.71
C TYR A 212 -13.05 5.22 -8.24
N LEU A 213 -13.07 6.28 -7.43
CA LEU A 213 -12.72 6.22 -6.02
C LEU A 213 -13.67 5.30 -5.27
N ALA A 214 -14.98 5.49 -5.42
CA ALA A 214 -16.01 4.68 -4.76
C ALA A 214 -15.81 3.18 -5.05
N ARG A 215 -15.64 2.83 -6.32
CA ARG A 215 -15.40 1.45 -6.74
C ARG A 215 -14.07 0.90 -6.20
N THR A 216 -13.02 1.72 -6.18
CA THR A 216 -11.68 1.30 -5.77
C THR A 216 -11.58 1.12 -4.26
N LEU A 217 -12.07 2.07 -3.46
CA LEU A 217 -12.10 1.96 -2.00
C LEU A 217 -12.92 0.74 -1.56
N LYS A 218 -14.12 0.54 -2.12
CA LYS A 218 -14.95 -0.64 -1.83
C LYS A 218 -14.22 -1.95 -2.13
N ARG A 219 -13.60 -2.07 -3.32
CA ARG A 219 -12.84 -3.27 -3.71
C ARG A 219 -11.65 -3.51 -2.79
N THR A 220 -10.91 -2.45 -2.45
CA THR A 220 -9.75 -2.52 -1.57
C THR A 220 -10.13 -2.90 -0.15
N LYS A 221 -11.19 -2.29 0.41
CA LYS A 221 -11.70 -2.63 1.73
C LYS A 221 -12.09 -4.10 1.81
N ASN A 222 -12.89 -4.59 0.85
CA ASN A 222 -13.27 -6.00 0.79
C ASN A 222 -12.06 -6.94 0.71
N TYR A 223 -11.01 -6.55 -0.02
CA TYR A 223 -9.78 -7.33 -0.07
C TYR A 223 -9.09 -7.36 1.29
N LEU A 224 -8.91 -6.19 1.92
CA LEU A 224 -8.26 -6.07 3.23
C LEU A 224 -9.03 -6.83 4.30
N ASP A 225 -10.36 -6.74 4.33
CA ASP A 225 -11.21 -7.50 5.25
C ASP A 225 -11.03 -9.03 5.04
N SER A 226 -10.82 -9.48 3.79
CA SER A 226 -10.58 -10.90 3.48
C SER A 226 -9.22 -11.44 3.96
N LEU A 227 -8.36 -10.58 4.52
CA LEU A 227 -7.04 -10.97 5.03
C LEU A 227 -7.05 -11.39 6.50
N ASP A 228 -8.15 -11.21 7.22
CA ASP A 228 -8.21 -11.47 8.67
C ASP A 228 -8.15 -12.97 9.03
N TYR A 229 -7.56 -13.27 10.18
CA TYR A 229 -7.40 -14.64 10.66
C TYR A 229 -8.73 -15.39 10.76
N ASP A 230 -8.79 -16.57 10.16
CA ASP A 230 -9.94 -17.48 10.25
C ASP A 230 -9.56 -18.70 11.12
N PRO A 231 -10.12 -18.84 12.33
CA PRO A 231 -9.80 -19.94 13.23
C PRO A 231 -10.17 -21.32 12.68
N ASN A 232 -10.99 -21.40 11.63
CA ASN A 232 -11.39 -22.67 11.00
C ASN A 232 -10.38 -23.18 9.98
N LYS A 233 -9.34 -22.40 9.65
CA LYS A 233 -8.30 -22.78 8.69
C LYS A 233 -7.03 -23.23 9.40
N GLU A 234 -6.37 -24.25 8.83
CA GLU A 234 -5.01 -24.59 9.21
C GLU A 234 -4.02 -23.73 8.44
N TYR A 235 -3.18 -22.99 9.18
CA TYR A 235 -2.14 -22.13 8.60
C TYR A 235 -0.74 -22.76 8.75
N PRO A 236 0.12 -22.60 7.74
CA PRO A 236 1.52 -23.02 7.82
C PRO A 236 2.32 -22.07 8.73
N PRO A 237 3.55 -22.43 9.12
CA PRO A 237 4.43 -21.55 9.87
C PRO A 237 4.70 -20.22 9.14
N LEU A 238 4.50 -19.11 9.85
CA LEU A 238 4.71 -17.75 9.35
C LEU A 238 5.85 -17.08 10.13
N ALA A 239 6.72 -16.36 9.44
CA ALA A 239 7.82 -15.61 10.05
C ALA A 239 7.85 -14.16 9.58
N MET A 240 8.46 -13.29 10.38
CA MET A 240 8.63 -11.87 10.07
C MET A 240 10.10 -11.46 10.18
N VAL A 241 10.57 -10.70 9.20
CA VAL A 241 11.81 -9.92 9.25
C VAL A 241 11.44 -8.45 9.04
N TYR A 242 11.84 -7.57 9.95
CA TYR A 242 11.42 -6.16 9.92
C TYR A 242 12.52 -5.23 10.40
N GLY A 243 12.51 -3.98 9.94
CA GLY A 243 13.41 -2.96 10.47
C GLY A 243 12.78 -2.21 11.65
N ASN A 244 13.61 -1.79 12.61
CA ASN A 244 13.15 -0.99 13.76
C ASN A 244 14.15 0.10 14.18
N LYS A 245 15.10 0.44 13.30
CA LYS A 245 16.21 1.37 13.58
C LYS A 245 16.14 2.64 12.76
N VAL A 246 15.26 2.73 11.77
CA VAL A 246 15.10 3.90 10.91
C VAL A 246 13.85 4.67 11.34
N PRO A 247 13.95 5.99 11.61
CA PRO A 247 12.77 6.82 11.88
C PRO A 247 11.74 6.66 10.77
N THR A 248 10.50 6.32 11.15
CA THR A 248 9.42 6.02 10.22
C THR A 248 8.17 6.79 10.58
N VAL A 249 7.55 7.43 9.59
CA VAL A 249 6.37 8.27 9.78
C VAL A 249 5.23 7.46 10.42
N ARG A 250 4.62 8.05 11.45
CA ARG A 250 3.44 7.50 12.13
C ARG A 250 2.16 8.30 11.87
N GLY A 251 2.30 9.49 11.33
CA GLY A 251 1.19 10.41 11.09
C GLY A 251 1.70 11.84 11.05
N ALA A 252 0.77 12.77 10.98
CA ALA A 252 1.02 14.19 10.90
C ALA A 252 0.34 14.95 12.05
N LYS A 253 1.01 16.01 12.50
CA LYS A 253 0.44 17.02 13.39
C LYS A 253 -0.19 18.12 12.56
N VAL A 254 -1.37 18.56 12.96
CA VAL A 254 -2.16 19.61 12.28
C VAL A 254 -2.73 20.59 13.30
N ASN A 255 -3.05 21.82 12.88
CA ASN A 255 -3.76 22.79 13.73
C ASN A 255 -5.24 22.80 13.32
N GLY A 256 -6.02 21.88 13.88
CA GLY A 256 -7.42 21.69 13.49
C GLY A 256 -7.62 21.00 12.14
N ILE A 257 -8.90 20.72 11.85
CA ILE A 257 -9.33 20.03 10.62
C ILE A 257 -9.04 20.86 9.37
N GLN A 258 -9.00 22.19 9.48
CA GLN A 258 -8.76 23.07 8.33
C GLN A 258 -7.39 22.84 7.70
N ASP A 259 -6.34 22.62 8.51
CA ASP A 259 -5.01 22.24 8.01
C ASP A 259 -5.05 20.95 7.19
N ILE A 260 -5.90 19.99 7.55
CA ILE A 260 -6.08 18.76 6.76
C ILE A 260 -6.68 19.08 5.39
N LYS A 261 -7.77 19.87 5.37
CA LYS A 261 -8.47 20.28 4.14
C LYS A 261 -7.57 21.03 3.17
N ASP A 262 -6.72 21.88 3.71
CA ASP A 262 -5.82 22.73 2.92
C ASP A 262 -4.53 22.00 2.51
N GLY A 263 -4.26 20.82 3.07
CA GLY A 263 -3.04 20.04 2.78
C GLY A 263 -1.84 20.39 3.66
N ASN A 264 -2.04 21.11 4.75
CA ASN A 264 -1.00 21.58 5.67
C ASN A 264 -0.67 20.54 6.75
N TYR A 265 -0.16 19.38 6.34
CA TYR A 265 0.16 18.27 7.25
C TYR A 265 1.59 17.71 7.05
N GLU A 266 2.55 18.59 6.77
CA GLU A 266 3.98 18.25 6.60
C GLU A 266 4.72 18.06 7.95
N ASP A 267 4.11 18.43 9.10
CA ASP A 267 4.69 18.24 10.44
C ASP A 267 4.51 16.78 10.92
N PHE A 268 5.30 15.88 10.35
CA PHE A 268 5.24 14.46 10.68
C PHE A 268 5.81 14.14 12.06
N TYR A 269 5.23 13.14 12.72
CA TYR A 269 5.84 12.48 13.87
C TYR A 269 6.25 11.05 13.54
N TYR A 270 7.31 10.59 14.20
CA TYR A 270 8.02 9.38 13.82
C TYR A 270 8.06 8.35 14.95
N GLY A 271 8.30 7.10 14.58
CA GLY A 271 8.61 6.01 15.50
C GLY A 271 9.62 5.04 14.88
N PRO A 272 10.01 3.99 15.62
CA PRO A 272 10.93 2.99 15.09
C PRO A 272 10.31 2.20 13.93
N GLY A 273 11.06 2.03 12.85
CA GLY A 273 10.66 1.21 11.71
C GLY A 273 11.83 1.00 10.75
N ASP A 274 11.51 0.83 9.48
CA ASP A 274 12.48 0.60 8.41
C ASP A 274 12.61 1.78 7.42
N GLY A 275 11.99 2.92 7.72
CA GLY A 275 11.94 4.12 6.89
C GLY A 275 10.71 4.19 6.00
N VAL A 276 9.94 3.10 5.91
CA VAL A 276 8.67 3.03 5.16
C VAL A 276 7.56 2.49 6.06
N VAL A 277 7.80 1.36 6.73
CA VAL A 277 6.82 0.63 7.53
C VAL A 277 7.19 0.73 9.01
N HIS A 278 6.25 1.23 9.81
CA HIS A 278 6.41 1.29 11.25
C HIS A 278 6.37 -0.12 11.86
N HIS A 279 7.23 -0.39 12.84
CA HIS A 279 7.43 -1.76 13.34
C HIS A 279 6.21 -2.41 14.02
N LYS A 280 5.19 -1.62 14.36
CA LYS A 280 3.90 -2.09 14.93
C LYS A 280 2.83 -2.34 13.86
N TRP A 281 3.08 -2.03 12.61
CA TRP A 281 2.10 -2.11 11.53
C TRP A 281 2.45 -3.20 10.52
N LEU A 282 2.97 -4.31 11.02
CA LEU A 282 3.49 -5.39 10.19
C LEU A 282 2.46 -6.50 10.03
N LEU A 283 2.35 -7.02 8.81
CA LEU A 283 1.71 -8.30 8.57
C LEU A 283 2.59 -9.46 9.05
N PRO A 284 2.01 -10.58 9.52
CA PRO A 284 0.57 -10.83 9.61
C PRO A 284 0.02 -10.59 11.03
N GLU A 285 0.86 -10.23 12.00
CA GLU A 285 0.53 -10.12 13.42
C GLU A 285 -0.65 -9.17 13.71
N GLN A 286 -0.72 -8.02 13.02
CA GLN A 286 -1.83 -7.08 13.19
C GLN A 286 -3.19 -7.63 12.72
N ARG A 287 -3.20 -8.77 12.03
CA ARG A 287 -4.41 -9.48 11.58
C ARG A 287 -4.70 -10.75 12.39
N GLY A 288 -4.09 -10.88 13.58
CA GLY A 288 -4.35 -11.97 14.51
C GLY A 288 -3.56 -13.26 14.24
N PHE A 289 -2.62 -13.24 13.29
CA PHE A 289 -1.84 -14.42 12.94
C PHE A 289 -0.70 -14.68 13.93
N PRO A 290 -0.58 -15.91 14.47
CA PRO A 290 0.61 -16.30 15.19
C PRO A 290 1.80 -16.40 14.22
N VAL A 291 2.98 -15.99 14.68
CA VAL A 291 4.24 -16.13 13.95
C VAL A 291 5.22 -16.95 14.76
N VAL A 292 5.96 -17.83 14.08
CA VAL A 292 6.94 -18.72 14.73
C VAL A 292 8.24 -17.98 15.07
N CYS A 293 8.52 -16.88 14.36
CA CYS A 293 9.59 -15.97 14.73
C CYS A 293 9.35 -14.55 14.17
N LYS A 294 9.83 -13.56 14.91
CA LYS A 294 9.85 -12.15 14.52
C LYS A 294 11.24 -11.58 14.76
N ILE A 295 11.94 -11.23 13.68
CA ILE A 295 13.36 -10.88 13.70
C ILE A 295 13.54 -9.43 13.29
N ALA A 296 14.12 -8.64 14.20
CA ALA A 296 14.51 -7.27 13.91
C ALA A 296 15.83 -7.23 13.13
N SER A 297 15.85 -6.45 12.06
CA SER A 297 17.03 -6.09 11.27
C SER A 297 17.37 -4.62 11.48
N SER A 298 18.65 -4.28 11.38
CA SER A 298 19.10 -2.88 11.34
C SER A 298 18.98 -2.25 9.95
N SER A 299 18.70 -3.05 8.92
CA SER A 299 18.54 -2.56 7.55
C SER A 299 17.28 -1.71 7.37
N GLY A 300 17.37 -0.70 6.51
CA GLY A 300 16.20 0.01 6.00
C GLY A 300 15.38 -0.83 5.02
N HIS A 301 14.18 -0.37 4.69
CA HIS A 301 13.13 -1.14 4.01
C HIS A 301 13.60 -1.87 2.74
N VAL A 302 14.30 -1.15 1.85
CA VAL A 302 14.79 -1.67 0.55
C VAL A 302 15.91 -2.69 0.73
N SER A 303 16.65 -2.62 1.84
CA SER A 303 17.79 -3.50 2.13
C SER A 303 17.45 -4.63 3.11
N LEU A 304 16.19 -4.79 3.53
CA LEU A 304 15.83 -5.85 4.49
C LEU A 304 16.18 -7.25 3.99
N MET A 305 15.98 -7.52 2.69
CA MET A 305 16.31 -8.82 2.10
C MET A 305 17.82 -9.08 1.99
N THR A 306 18.67 -8.06 2.15
CA THR A 306 20.13 -8.24 2.13
C THR A 306 20.71 -8.64 3.49
N ASP A 307 19.90 -8.58 4.56
CA ASP A 307 20.27 -9.16 5.86
C ASP A 307 20.09 -10.69 5.82
N LEU A 308 21.04 -11.35 5.17
CA LEU A 308 21.03 -12.80 4.97
C LEU A 308 21.02 -13.57 6.29
N LYS A 309 21.56 -13.00 7.38
CA LYS A 309 21.57 -13.62 8.70
C LYS A 309 20.15 -13.66 9.28
N SER A 310 19.42 -12.56 9.23
CA SER A 310 18.02 -12.52 9.66
C SER A 310 17.14 -13.39 8.77
N MET A 311 17.37 -13.37 7.46
CA MET A 311 16.63 -14.23 6.53
C MET A 311 16.87 -15.72 6.77
N ALA A 312 18.12 -16.14 6.99
CA ALA A 312 18.45 -17.53 7.30
C ALA A 312 17.77 -17.99 8.60
N LYS A 313 17.82 -17.18 9.65
CA LYS A 313 17.14 -17.46 10.92
C LYS A 313 15.62 -17.61 10.75
N ALA A 314 14.99 -16.74 9.97
CA ALA A 314 13.56 -16.83 9.68
C ALA A 314 13.22 -18.14 8.96
N PHE A 315 14.03 -18.50 7.96
CA PHE A 315 13.81 -19.73 7.19
C PHE A 315 14.02 -20.99 8.02
N ILE A 316 15.07 -21.05 8.85
CA ILE A 316 15.32 -22.15 9.79
C ILE A 316 14.11 -22.32 10.73
N SER A 317 13.61 -21.22 11.30
CA SER A 317 12.47 -21.25 12.24
C SER A 317 11.20 -21.81 11.60
N ILE A 318 10.89 -21.44 10.35
CA ILE A 318 9.77 -22.01 9.60
C ILE A 318 9.95 -23.51 9.36
N VAL A 319 11.15 -23.93 8.93
CA VAL A 319 11.43 -25.33 8.60
C VAL A 319 11.38 -26.21 9.85
N ASP A 320 11.89 -25.73 10.98
CA ASP A 320 11.89 -26.51 12.22
C ASP A 320 10.49 -26.60 12.83
N SER A 321 9.72 -25.50 12.82
CA SER A 321 8.30 -25.53 13.24
C SER A 321 7.48 -26.52 12.42
N GLU A 322 7.70 -26.60 11.11
CA GLU A 322 7.02 -27.58 10.26
C GLU A 322 7.37 -29.03 10.63
N LYS A 323 8.65 -29.32 10.95
CA LYS A 323 9.06 -30.66 11.38
C LYS A 323 8.43 -31.04 12.72
N GLU A 324 8.39 -30.10 13.66
CA GLU A 324 7.77 -30.28 14.97
C GLU A 324 6.26 -30.52 14.84
N GLY A 325 5.57 -29.73 14.03
CA GLY A 325 4.14 -29.91 13.75
C GLY A 325 3.80 -31.25 13.08
N ARG A 326 4.71 -31.79 12.25
CA ARG A 326 4.55 -33.16 11.73
C ARG A 326 4.69 -34.21 12.82
N ARG A 327 5.71 -34.09 13.68
CA ARG A 327 5.96 -35.03 14.78
C ARG A 327 4.81 -35.09 15.79
N SER A 328 4.20 -33.94 16.11
CA SER A 328 3.04 -33.90 17.02
C SER A 328 1.82 -34.60 16.42
N ARG A 329 1.51 -34.35 15.14
CA ARG A 329 0.39 -35.00 14.43
C ARG A 329 0.53 -36.52 14.37
N THR A 330 1.74 -37.04 14.12
CA THR A 330 1.99 -38.49 14.09
C THR A 330 1.82 -39.15 15.46
N ARG A 331 2.10 -38.42 16.55
CA ARG A 331 1.94 -38.93 17.93
C ARG A 331 0.49 -38.93 18.42
N THR A 332 -0.37 -38.06 17.91
CA THR A 332 -1.80 -38.01 18.28
C THR A 332 -2.66 -38.98 17.47
N SER A 333 -2.13 -39.51 16.36
CA SER A 333 -2.79 -40.48 15.49
C SER A 333 -2.45 -41.95 15.77
N SER A 334 -1.60 -42.20 16.77
CA SER A 334 -1.12 -43.52 17.19
C SER A 334 -1.66 -43.86 18.57
#